data_AF-A0A3B0THK1-F1
#
_entry.id   AF-A0A3B0THK1-F1
#
_cell.length_a   1.000
_cell.length_b   1.000
_cell.length_c   1.000
_cell.angle_alpha   90.00
_cell.angle_beta   90.00
_cell.angle_gamma   90.00
#
_symmetry.space_group_name_H-M   'P 1'
#
loop_
_entity.id
_entity.type
_entity.pdbx_description
1 polymer ?
#
loop_
_entity_poly.entity_id
_entity_poly.type
_entity_poly.pdbx_seq_one_letter_code
_entity_poly.pdbx_strand_id
1 'polypeptide(L)' 'MSEEKKTMEVEGVTVEDAIKKASEVLGVSRDCFIVKVVCEEKKGLFGMEGAKLAKIKVVLK' A
#
# COMPACT_ATOMS: atom_id res chain seq x y z
N MET A 1 1.60 18.60 21.49
CA MET A 1 1.07 18.44 20.12
C MET A 1 0.64 17.00 19.95
N SER A 2 -0.60 16.76 19.57
CA SER A 2 -1.13 15.41 19.36
C SER A 2 -0.51 14.83 18.10
N GLU A 3 0.41 13.87 18.25
CA GLU A 3 0.81 13.00 17.14
C GLU A 3 -0.38 12.11 16.78
N GLU A 4 -1.30 12.65 15.98
CA GLU A 4 -2.21 11.82 15.22
C GLU A 4 -1.34 11.04 14.23
N LYS A 5 -1.00 9.80 14.57
CA LYS A 5 -0.28 8.88 13.67
C LYS A 5 -1.03 8.84 12.36
N LYS A 6 -0.49 9.50 11.33
CA LYS A 6 -1.10 9.55 10.01
C LYS A 6 -1.01 8.16 9.41
N THR A 7 -2.11 7.43 9.49
CA THR A 7 -2.27 6.13 8.83
C THR A 7 -3.10 6.33 7.56
N MET A 8 -2.64 5.75 6.46
CA MET A 8 -3.32 5.82 5.17
C MET A 8 -3.44 4.43 4.57
N GLU A 9 -4.53 4.16 3.87
CA GLU A 9 -4.75 2.90 3.17
C GLU A 9 -4.64 3.15 1.67
N VAL A 10 -3.85 2.32 0.99
CA VAL A 10 -3.53 2.47 -0.43
C VAL A 10 -3.75 1.15 -1.13
N GLU A 11 -4.43 1.22 -2.27
CA GLU A 11 -4.71 0.08 -3.14
C GLU A 11 -3.88 0.19 -4.42
N GLY A 12 -3.38 -0.95 -4.89
CA GLY A 12 -2.51 -1.04 -6.05
C GLY A 12 -2.68 -2.36 -6.78
N VAL A 13 -2.19 -2.42 -8.02
CA VAL A 13 -2.21 -3.66 -8.80
C VAL A 13 -1.36 -4.73 -8.13
N THR A 14 -0.27 -4.33 -7.48
CA THR A 14 0.58 -5.15 -6.63
C THR A 14 0.91 -4.41 -5.33
N VAL A 15 1.41 -5.13 -4.32
CA VAL A 15 1.92 -4.52 -3.08
C VAL A 15 2.97 -3.45 -3.39
N GLU A 16 3.86 -3.69 -4.34
CA GLU A 16 4.89 -2.72 -4.75
C GLU A 16 4.29 -1.45 -5.38
N ASP A 17 3.27 -1.61 -6.23
CA ASP A 17 2.56 -0.49 -6.85
C ASP A 17 1.87 0.38 -5.78
N ALA A 18 1.25 -0.26 -4.80
CA ALA A 18 0.62 0.43 -3.68
C ALA A 18 1.66 1.16 -2.81
N ILE A 19 2.85 0.59 -2.60
CA ILE A 19 3.93 1.23 -1.84
C ILE A 19 4.47 2.46 -2.57
N LYS A 20 4.69 2.37 -3.89
CA LYS A 20 5.11 3.52 -4.71
C LYS A 20 4.10 4.65 -4.64
N LYS A 21 2.81 4.34 -4.88
CA LYS A 21 1.73 5.33 -4.75
C LYS A 21 1.70 5.98 -3.38
N ALA A 22 1.86 5.20 -2.30
CA ALA A 22 1.91 5.76 -0.96
C ALA A 22 3.09 6.74 -0.80
N SER A 23 4.28 6.38 -1.29
CA SER A 23 5.47 7.23 -1.24
C SER A 23 5.29 8.53 -2.05
N GLU A 24 4.70 8.45 -3.24
CA GLU A 24 4.41 9.62 -4.10
C GLU A 24 3.36 10.54 -3.47
N VAL A 25 2.28 9.98 -2.94
CA VAL A 25 1.19 10.75 -2.30
C VAL A 25 1.67 11.43 -1.01
N LEU A 26 2.49 10.75 -0.21
CA LEU A 26 3.03 11.29 1.03
C LEU A 26 4.26 12.19 0.79
N GLY A 27 4.91 12.10 -0.37
CA GLY A 27 6.15 12.82 -0.67
C GLY A 27 7.32 12.40 0.22
N VAL A 28 7.29 11.19 0.80
CA VAL A 28 8.32 10.69 1.71
C VAL A 28 8.88 9.36 1.22
N SER A 29 10.13 9.06 1.60
CA SER A 29 10.76 7.78 1.29
C SER A 29 10.17 6.64 2.10
N ARG A 30 10.33 5.42 1.58
CA ARG A 30 9.92 4.15 2.21
C ARG A 30 10.35 4.04 3.68
N ASP A 31 11.50 4.58 4.03
CA ASP A 31 12.06 4.54 5.38
C ASP A 31 11.29 5.37 6.41
N CYS A 32 10.55 6.38 5.95
CA CYS A 32 9.75 7.28 6.78
C CYS A 32 8.38 6.69 7.18
N PHE A 33 7.99 5.53 6.65
CA PHE A 33 6.70 4.91 6.95
C PHE A 33 6.74 3.40 7.02
N ILE A 34 5.83 2.82 7.80
CA ILE A 34 5.73 1.38 8.01
C ILE A 34 4.68 0.78 7.08
N VAL A 35 5.15 -0.23 6.34
CA VAL A 35 4.43 -1.24 5.55
C VAL A 35 3.53 -2.21 6.31
N LYS A 36 2.20 -2.10 6.32
CA LYS A 36 1.34 -3.26 6.62
C LYS A 36 0.57 -3.72 5.40
N VAL A 37 0.85 -4.92 4.90
CA VAL A 37 0.04 -5.52 3.84
C VAL A 37 -1.26 -6.03 4.45
N VAL A 38 -2.39 -5.50 3.98
CA VAL A 38 -3.74 -5.91 4.43
C VAL A 38 -4.28 -7.01 3.52
N CYS A 39 -4.03 -6.89 2.22
CA CYS A 39 -4.37 -7.90 1.23
C CYS A 39 -3.28 -7.93 0.16
N GLU A 40 -2.72 -9.10 -0.10
CA GLU A 40 -1.84 -9.31 -1.25
C GLU A 40 -2.66 -9.36 -2.53
N GLU A 41 -2.04 -8.97 -3.65
CA GLU A 41 -2.68 -9.15 -4.95
C GLU A 41 -2.91 -10.64 -5.22
N LYS A 42 -4.12 -10.98 -5.66
CA LYS A 42 -4.38 -12.33 -6.21
C LYS A 42 -4.46 -12.21 -7.70
N LYS A 43 -3.43 -12.69 -8.39
CA LYS A 43 -3.50 -12.97 -9.82
C LYS A 43 -4.47 -14.13 -10.03
N GLY A 44 -5.44 -13.96 -10.93
CA GLY A 44 -6.38 -15.02 -11.29
C GLY A 44 -5.64 -16.28 -11.73
N LEU A 45 -6.23 -17.45 -11.48
CA LEU A 45 -5.68 -18.71 -11.97
C LEU A 45 -5.65 -18.64 -13.52
N PHE A 46 -4.50 -18.92 -14.12
CA PHE A 46 -4.27 -18.82 -15.58
C PHE A 46 -4.40 -17.43 -16.21
N GLY A 47 -4.06 -16.34 -15.49
CA GLY A 47 -4.03 -15.01 -16.10
C GLY A 47 -5.39 -14.46 -16.52
N MET A 48 -6.48 -15.10 -16.05
CA MET A 48 -7.84 -14.64 -16.30
C MET A 48 -8.19 -13.41 -15.43
N GLU A 49 -9.04 -12.56 -15.98
CA GLU A 49 -9.56 -11.34 -15.36
C GLU A 49 -10.34 -11.68 -14.07
N GLY A 50 -9.64 -11.60 -12.95
CA GLY A 50 -10.17 -11.77 -11.61
C GLY A 50 -9.19 -11.25 -10.56
N ALA A 51 -8.33 -10.30 -10.96
CA ALA A 51 -7.23 -9.84 -10.15
C ALA A 51 -7.75 -9.04 -8.96
N LYS A 52 -7.59 -9.58 -7.74
CA LYS A 52 -7.83 -8.79 -6.53
C LYS A 52 -6.66 -7.84 -6.36
N LEU A 53 -6.94 -6.55 -6.26
CA LEU A 53 -5.93 -5.52 -6.01
C LEU A 53 -5.25 -5.77 -4.65
N ALA A 54 -3.96 -5.45 -4.59
CA ALA A 54 -3.24 -5.39 -3.33
C ALA A 54 -3.74 -4.19 -2.53
N LYS A 55 -3.86 -4.38 -1.21
CA LYS A 55 -4.21 -3.32 -0.26
C LYS A 55 -3.16 -3.28 0.82
N ILE A 56 -2.61 -2.10 1.04
CA ILE A 56 -1.65 -1.84 2.10
C ILE A 56 -2.15 -0.74 3.00
N LYS A 57 -1.68 -0.77 4.25
CA LYS A 57 -1.83 0.29 5.22
C LYS A 57 -0.45 0.83 5.54
N VAL A 58 -0.28 2.13 5.37
CA VAL A 58 0.96 2.84 5.66
C VAL A 58 0.79 3.63 6.95
N VAL A 59 1.83 3.65 7.78
CA VAL A 59 1.85 4.40 9.04
C VAL A 59 3.11 5.25 9.05
N LEU A 60 2.99 6.57 9.07
CA LEU A 60 4.15 7.44 9.23
C LEU A 60 4.84 7.16 10.56
N LYS A 61 6.18 7.10 10.54
CA LYS A 61 7.00 7.00 11.74
C LYS A 61 7.11 8.34 12.46
#